data_AF-A0A380G4B2-F1
#
_entry.id   AF-A0A380G4B2-F1
#
_cell.length_a   1.000
_cell.length_b   1.000
_cell.length_c   1.000
_cell.angle_alpha   90.00
_cell.angle_beta   90.00
_cell.angle_gamma   90.00
#
_symmetry.space_group_name_H-M   'P 1'
#
loop_
_entity.id
_entity.type
_entity.pdbx_description
1 polymer ?
#
loop_
_entity_poly.entity_id
_entity_poly.type
_entity_poly.pdbx_seq_one_letter_code
_entity_poly.pdbx_strand_id
1 'polypeptide(L)'
;MKIAVLVDGGYYRKRSQNVFGKVTAKERADELYKYCNRHLKETHFGTEVYADLYRIFYYDCPPIDKQVFHPLKQTNIDFTKSETKQWTEDFFKRYQKNVK
;
A
#
# COMPACT_ATOMS: atom_id res chain seq x y z
N MET A 1 -21.61 -9.76 9.64
CA MET A 1 -21.60 -9.06 8.32
C MET A 1 -20.23 -9.26 7.70
N LYS A 2 -20.11 -9.37 6.38
CA LYS A 2 -18.81 -9.49 5.70
C LYS A 2 -18.50 -8.21 4.93
N ILE A 3 -17.31 -7.64 5.13
CA ILE A 3 -16.87 -6.40 4.48
C ILE A 3 -15.70 -6.68 3.54
N ALA A 4 -15.75 -6.09 2.34
CA ALA A 4 -14.60 -5.95 1.47
C ALA A 4 -14.11 -4.50 1.44
N VAL A 5 -12.79 -4.29 1.44
CA VAL A 5 -12.18 -2.96 1.41
C VAL A 5 -11.45 -2.76 0.09
N LEU A 6 -11.72 -1.68 -0.64
CA LEU A 6 -10.95 -1.28 -1.82
C LEU A 6 -9.99 -0.15 -1.45
N VAL A 7 -8.72 -0.33 -1.79
CA VAL A 7 -7.64 0.61 -1.49
C VAL A 7 -7.02 1.10 -2.79
N ASP A 8 -7.03 2.42 -2.99
CA ASP A 8 -6.16 3.10 -3.95
C ASP A 8 -4.73 3.09 -3.42
N GLY A 9 -3.88 2.23 -4.00
CA GLY A 9 -2.52 2.02 -3.55
C GLY A 9 -1.59 3.20 -3.82
N GLY A 10 -1.76 3.86 -4.97
CA GLY A 10 -0.96 5.01 -5.36
C GLY A 10 -1.22 6.21 -4.43
N TYR A 11 -2.50 6.47 -4.12
CA TYR A 11 -2.88 7.48 -3.14
C TYR A 11 -2.39 7.08 -1.73
N TYR A 12 -2.64 5.85 -1.31
CA TYR A 12 -2.25 5.36 0.01
C TYR A 12 -0.75 5.51 0.26
N ARG A 13 0.11 5.06 -0.66
CA ARG A 13 1.58 5.15 -0.50
C ARG A 13 2.05 6.60 -0.34
N LYS A 14 1.55 7.51 -1.19
CA LYS A 14 1.88 8.95 -1.10
C LYS A 14 1.42 9.56 0.22
N ARG A 15 0.17 9.30 0.63
CA ARG A 15 -0.39 9.89 1.86
C ARG A 15 0.24 9.32 3.12
N SER A 16 0.39 8.01 3.20
CA SER A 16 1.02 7.36 4.36
C SER A 16 2.48 7.78 4.52
N GLN A 17 3.22 7.99 3.43
CA GLN A 17 4.57 8.56 3.51
C GLN A 17 4.57 10.01 4.03
N ASN A 18 3.61 10.84 3.59
CA ASN A 18 3.53 12.23 4.05
C ASN A 18 3.10 12.35 5.52
N VAL A 19 2.21 11.46 6.00
CA VAL A 19 1.65 11.52 7.36
C VAL A 19 2.51 10.77 8.37
N PHE A 20 3.02 9.58 8.01
CA PHE A 20 3.75 8.69 8.92
C PHE A 20 5.25 8.61 8.62
N GLY A 21 5.73 9.33 7.60
CA GLY A 21 7.13 9.32 7.20
C GLY A 21 7.53 8.09 6.38
N LYS A 22 8.83 7.96 6.15
CA LYS A 22 9.44 6.81 5.48
C LYS A 22 9.62 5.68 6.48
N VAL A 23 9.02 4.53 6.19
CA VAL A 23 9.12 3.30 6.98
C VAL A 23 9.46 2.14 6.06
N THR A 24 9.77 0.97 6.63
CA THR A 24 10.03 -0.23 5.83
C THR A 24 8.77 -0.71 5.11
N ALA A 25 8.95 -1.42 3.99
CA ALA A 25 7.86 -2.05 3.25
C ALA A 25 7.00 -2.96 4.14
N LYS A 26 7.64 -3.64 5.10
CA LYS A 26 6.98 -4.49 6.09
C LYS A 26 6.04 -3.69 6.99
N GLU A 27 6.56 -2.65 7.62
CA GLU A 27 5.78 -1.80 8.53
C GLU A 27 4.60 -1.18 7.80
N ARG A 28 4.79 -0.72 6.56
CA ARG A 28 3.70 -0.12 5.78
C ARG A 28 2.61 -1.12 5.41
N ALA A 29 2.97 -2.36 5.08
CA ALA A 29 1.98 -3.42 4.82
C ALA A 29 1.23 -3.83 6.09
N ASP A 30 1.92 -3.89 7.23
CA ASP A 30 1.31 -4.19 8.54
C ASP A 30 0.37 -3.04 8.98
N GLU A 31 0.75 -1.78 8.72
CA GLU A 31 -0.07 -0.59 8.94
C GLU A 31 -1.35 -0.60 8.09
N LEU A 32 -1.23 -0.87 6.78
CA LEU A 32 -2.38 -0.94 5.88
C LEU A 32 -3.39 -2.00 6.35
N TYR A 33 -2.90 -3.18 6.72
CA TYR A 33 -3.76 -4.27 7.21
C TYR A 33 -4.48 -3.87 8.50
N LYS A 34 -3.78 -3.28 9.46
CA LYS A 34 -4.37 -2.74 10.68
C LYS A 34 -5.41 -1.65 10.36
N TYR A 35 -5.11 -0.76 9.42
CA TYR A 35 -6.02 0.29 8.98
C TYR A 35 -7.33 -0.28 8.46
N CYS A 36 -7.27 -1.29 7.60
CA CYS A 36 -8.45 -1.97 7.07
C CYS A 36 -9.27 -2.66 8.17
N ASN A 37 -8.62 -3.35 9.10
CA ASN A 37 -9.30 -4.04 10.21
C ASN A 37 -10.05 -3.08 11.15
N ARG A 38 -9.58 -1.84 11.32
CA ARG A 38 -10.30 -0.84 12.12
C ARG A 38 -11.66 -0.45 11.53
N HIS A 39 -11.86 -0.61 10.22
CA HIS A 39 -13.13 -0.30 9.56
C HIS A 39 -14.17 -1.43 9.72
N LEU A 40 -13.80 -2.55 10.35
CA LEU A 40 -14.72 -3.65 10.63
C LEU A 40 -15.55 -3.44 11.91
N LYS A 41 -15.18 -2.43 12.70
CA LYS A 41 -15.86 -2.07 13.94
C LYS A 41 -16.76 -0.87 13.66
N GLU A 42 -18.05 -1.05 13.88
CA GLU A 42 -19.06 0.00 13.76
C GLU A 42 -19.85 0.12 15.07
N THR A 43 -20.35 1.31 15.37
CA THR A 43 -21.24 1.54 16.51
C THR A 43 -22.64 1.84 15.98
N HIS A 44 -23.59 0.97 16.30
CA HIS A 44 -24.99 1.11 15.89
C HIS A 44 -25.87 1.27 17.14
N PHE A 45 -26.53 2.42 17.29
CA PHE A 45 -27.35 2.77 18.47
C PHE A 45 -26.66 2.50 19.82
N GLY A 46 -25.37 2.80 19.93
CA GLY A 46 -24.58 2.58 21.15
C GLY A 46 -24.11 1.14 21.37
N THR A 47 -24.44 0.21 20.48
CA THR A 47 -23.95 -1.18 20.51
C THR A 47 -22.82 -1.34 19.49
N GLU A 48 -21.71 -1.97 19.91
CA GLU A 48 -20.62 -2.29 18.99
C GLU A 48 -20.95 -3.52 18.14
N VAL A 49 -20.78 -3.38 16.83
CA VAL A 49 -20.96 -4.46 15.85
C VAL A 49 -19.64 -4.70 15.16
N TYR A 50 -19.25 -5.97 15.05
CA TYR A 50 -18.02 -6.40 14.40
C TYR A 50 -18.36 -7.17 13.12
N ALA A 51 -17.75 -6.77 12.02
CA ALA A 51 -17.81 -7.46 10.74
C ALA A 51 -16.57 -8.33 10.51
N ASP A 52 -16.72 -9.36 9.70
CA ASP A 52 -15.59 -10.17 9.24
C ASP A 52 -14.98 -9.55 7.99
N LEU A 53 -13.65 -9.46 7.95
CA LEU A 53 -12.93 -9.07 6.74
C LEU A 53 -13.05 -10.19 5.70
N TYR A 54 -13.73 -9.91 4.60
CA TYR A 54 -13.81 -10.84 3.48
C TYR A 54 -12.59 -10.74 2.58
N ARG A 55 -12.25 -9.53 2.13
CA ARG A 55 -11.15 -9.29 1.20
C ARG A 55 -10.68 -7.83 1.23
N ILE A 56 -9.38 -7.63 1.03
CA ILE A 56 -8.83 -6.32 0.67
C ILE A 56 -8.48 -6.36 -0.82
N PHE A 57 -9.01 -5.40 -1.58
CA PHE A 57 -8.64 -5.14 -2.97
C PHE A 57 -7.65 -3.98 -2.97
N TYR A 58 -6.45 -4.21 -3.49
CA TYR A 58 -5.41 -3.18 -3.59
C TYR A 58 -5.10 -2.93 -5.05
N TYR A 59 -5.35 -1.71 -5.51
CA TYR A 59 -5.11 -1.31 -6.89
C TYR A 59 -3.94 -0.34 -6.96
N ASP A 60 -2.86 -0.75 -7.61
CA ASP A 60 -1.70 0.10 -7.88
C ASP A 60 -0.95 -0.38 -9.13
N CYS A 61 -0.23 0.53 -9.76
CA CYS A 61 0.63 0.22 -10.89
C CYS A 61 1.94 -0.42 -10.40
N PRO A 62 2.49 -1.42 -11.13
CA PRO A 62 3.86 -1.84 -10.92
C PRO A 62 4.85 -0.67 -10.99
N PRO A 63 5.94 -0.70 -10.23
CA PRO A 63 6.99 0.31 -10.34
C PRO A 63 7.62 0.28 -11.74
N ILE A 64 8.13 1.43 -12.17
CA ILE A 64 8.82 1.54 -13.45
C ILE A 64 10.06 0.63 -13.49
N ASP A 65 10.19 -0.15 -14.56
CA ASP A 65 11.27 -1.11 -14.75
C ASP A 65 11.99 -0.93 -16.09
N LYS A 66 12.52 0.27 -16.31
CA LYS A 66 13.28 0.59 -17.53
C LYS A 66 14.28 1.70 -17.30
N GLN A 67 15.25 1.79 -18.21
CA GLN A 67 16.11 2.96 -18.31
C GLN A 67 15.43 4.04 -19.14
N VAL A 68 15.52 5.30 -18.70
CA VAL A 68 14.90 6.44 -19.39
C VAL A 68 15.94 7.55 -19.54
N PHE A 69 16.04 8.10 -20.75
CA PHE A 69 16.89 9.26 -21.02
C PHE A 69 16.24 10.53 -20.43
N HIS A 70 16.99 11.27 -19.62
CA HIS A 70 16.56 12.53 -19.02
C HIS A 70 17.04 13.70 -19.89
N PRO A 71 16.17 14.32 -20.71
CA PRO A 71 16.59 15.26 -21.76
C PRO A 71 17.32 16.49 -21.22
N LEU A 72 16.88 17.04 -20.09
CA LEU A 72 17.50 18.22 -19.48
C LEU A 72 18.88 17.94 -18.87
N LYS A 73 19.13 16.70 -18.41
CA LYS A 73 20.42 16.32 -17.79
C LYS A 73 21.34 15.62 -18.79
N GLN A 74 20.81 15.27 -19.96
CA GLN A 74 21.47 14.48 -20.99
C GLN A 74 22.08 13.16 -20.47
N THR A 75 21.40 12.54 -19.50
CA THR A 75 21.85 11.29 -18.86
C THR A 75 20.76 10.24 -18.86
N ASN A 76 21.14 8.97 -18.86
CA ASN A 76 20.21 7.86 -18.63
C ASN A 76 19.99 7.66 -17.14
N ILE A 77 18.72 7.57 -16.73
CA ILE A 77 18.32 7.19 -15.38
C ILE A 77 17.88 5.74 -15.43
N ASP A 78 18.54 4.91 -14.62
CA ASP A 78 18.20 3.50 -14.49
C ASP A 78 17.20 3.28 -13.35
N PHE A 79 15.91 3.25 -13.69
CA PHE A 79 14.86 2.99 -12.69
C PHE A 79 14.78 1.53 -12.24
N THR A 80 15.40 0.61 -12.97
CA THR A 80 15.44 -0.83 -12.63
C THR A 80 16.18 -1.08 -11.30
N LYS A 81 17.07 -0.14 -10.93
CA LYS A 81 17.88 -0.16 -9.70
C LYS A 81 17.44 0.85 -8.66
N SER A 82 16.28 1.48 -8.84
CA SER A 82 15.81 2.50 -7.91
C SER A 82 15.39 1.88 -6.57
N GLU A 83 15.77 2.52 -5.46
CA GLU A 83 15.34 2.11 -4.11
C GLU A 83 13.80 2.08 -4.01
N THR A 84 13.12 3.00 -4.72
CA THR A 84 11.65 3.07 -4.76
C THR A 84 11.05 1.84 -5.43
N LYS A 85 11.66 1.31 -6.50
CA LYS A 85 11.22 0.07 -7.14
C LYS A 85 11.35 -1.10 -6.16
N GLN A 86 12.54 -1.29 -5.59
CA GLN A 86 12.80 -2.37 -4.64
C GLN A 86 11.82 -2.33 -3.45
N TRP A 87 11.66 -1.16 -2.84
CA TRP A 87 10.74 -0.97 -1.72
C TRP A 87 9.28 -1.30 -2.11
N THR A 88 8.84 -0.89 -3.31
CA THR A 88 7.46 -1.12 -3.78
C THR A 88 7.20 -2.61 -4.02
N GLU A 89 8.15 -3.32 -4.64
CA GLU A 89 8.04 -4.76 -4.86
C GLU A 89 8.03 -5.53 -3.54
N ASP A 90 8.88 -5.14 -2.59
CA ASP A 90 8.91 -5.74 -1.25
C ASP A 90 7.61 -5.47 -0.48
N PHE A 91 7.01 -4.28 -0.66
CA PHE A 91 5.72 -3.95 -0.11
C PHE A 91 4.62 -4.85 -0.70
N PHE A 92 4.57 -5.05 -2.01
CA PHE A 92 3.59 -5.95 -2.64
C PHE A 92 3.73 -7.40 -2.17
N LYS A 93 4.97 -7.91 -2.06
CA LYS A 93 5.23 -9.24 -1.51
C LYS A 93 4.72 -9.37 -0.07
N ARG A 94 4.95 -8.34 0.76
CA ARG A 94 4.48 -8.36 2.15
C ARG A 94 2.96 -8.26 2.24
N TYR A 95 2.35 -7.37 1.47
CA TYR A 95 0.90 -7.19 1.42
C TYR A 95 0.20 -8.52 1.09
N GLN A 96 0.66 -9.25 0.08
CA GLN A 96 0.10 -10.55 -0.29
C GLN A 96 0.21 -11.59 0.84
N LYS A 97 1.22 -11.50 1.72
CA LYS A 97 1.37 -12.41 2.86
C LYS A 97 0.39 -12.09 3.99
N ASN A 98 0.08 -10.82 4.20
CA ASN A 98 -0.80 -10.36 5.29
C ASN A 98 -2.30 -10.54 4.96
N VAL A 99 -2.66 -10.72 3.69
CA VAL A 99 -4.05 -10.86 3.20
C VAL A 99 -4.43 -12.33 2.92
N LYS A 100 -3.61 -13.29 3.36
CA LYS A 100 -3.92 -14.72 3.30
C LYS A 100 -4.78 -15.17 4.47
#